data_AF-A0A6L9IS21-F1
#
_entry.id   AF-A0A6L9IS21-F1
#
_cell.length_a   1.000
_cell.length_b   1.000
_cell.length_c   1.000
_cell.angle_alpha   90.00
_cell.angle_beta   90.00
_cell.angle_gamma   90.00
#
_symmetry.space_group_name_H-M   'P 1'
#
loop_
_entity.id
_entity.type
_entity.pdbx_description
1 polymer ?
#
loop_
_entity_poly.entity_id
_entity_poly.type
_entity_poly.pdbx_seq_one_letter_code
_entity_poly.pdbx_strand_id
1 'polypeptide(L)' 'LVCCVPDLISLVLLEDGEPVGTESLRYGLRVAVLGLPAPDQLKRREALAVVGPAAFGLQATYTPL' A
#
# COMPACT_ATOMS: atom_id res chain seq x y z
N LEU A 1 -7.15 -10.60 -1.02
CA LEU A 1 -6.44 -9.33 -0.76
C LEU A 1 -6.11 -8.72 -2.11
N VAL A 2 -6.29 -7.41 -2.31
CA VAL A 2 -5.99 -6.76 -3.61
C VAL A 2 -4.54 -6.25 -3.66
N CYS A 3 -4.07 -5.64 -2.57
CA CYS A 3 -2.71 -5.13 -2.42
C CYS A 3 -2.34 -5.18 -0.92
N CYS A 4 -1.05 -5.34 -0.60
CA CYS A 4 -0.53 -5.20 0.75
C CYS A 4 0.93 -4.81 0.76
N VAL A 5 1.38 -4.33 1.92
CA VAL A 5 2.79 -4.09 2.21
C VAL A 5 3.64 -5.33 1.86
N PRO A 6 4.80 -5.17 1.17
CA PRO A 6 5.52 -3.92 0.86
C PRO A 6 5.08 -3.15 -0.39
N ASP A 7 4.01 -3.53 -1.08
CA ASP A 7 3.53 -2.70 -2.21
C ASP A 7 3.08 -1.33 -1.70
N LEU A 8 3.32 -0.29 -2.51
CA LEU A 8 2.92 1.07 -2.16
C LEU A 8 1.42 1.22 -2.41
N ILE A 9 0.69 1.57 -1.36
CA ILE A 9 -0.73 1.91 -1.43
C ILE A 9 -0.84 3.42 -1.24
N SER A 10 -1.35 4.12 -2.25
CA SER A 10 -1.51 5.57 -2.25
C SER A 10 -2.94 5.99 -2.55
N LEU A 11 -3.34 7.14 -2.02
CA LEU A 11 -4.64 7.75 -2.26
C LEU A 11 -4.47 9.01 -3.09
N VAL A 12 -5.32 9.18 -4.10
CA VAL A 12 -5.39 10.40 -4.91
C VAL A 12 -6.81 10.91 -5.01
N LEU A 13 -6.99 12.23 -5.10
CA LEU A 13 -8.30 12.83 -5.38
C LEU A 13 -8.79 12.36 -6.76
N LEU A 14 -10.08 12.02 -6.84
CA LEU A 14 -10.66 11.49 -8.07
C LEU A 14 -10.80 12.56 -9.17
N GLU A 15 -10.75 13.84 -8.79
CA GLU A 15 -11.02 15.00 -9.65
C GLU A 15 -9.79 15.41 -10.47
N ASP A 16 -8.62 15.47 -9.83
CA ASP A 16 -7.38 15.98 -10.42
C ASP A 16 -6.16 15.06 -10.22
N GLY A 17 -6.28 14.02 -9.39
CA GLY A 17 -5.19 13.08 -9.12
C GLY A 17 -4.18 13.57 -8.06
N GLU A 18 -4.45 14.67 -7.36
CA GLU A 18 -3.56 15.16 -6.30
C GLU A 18 -3.45 14.14 -5.14
N PRO A 19 -2.25 13.94 -4.56
CA PRO A 19 -2.05 12.97 -3.51
C PRO A 19 -2.76 13.38 -2.21
N VAL A 20 -3.38 12.40 -1.55
CA VAL A 20 -4.03 12.59 -0.25
C VAL A 20 -3.15 11.99 0.84
N GLY A 21 -2.50 12.86 1.62
CA GLY A 21 -1.74 12.47 2.81
C GLY A 21 -2.64 11.94 3.94
N THR A 22 -2.07 11.11 4.81
CA THR A 22 -2.79 10.47 5.93
C THR A 22 -3.44 11.50 6.86
N GLU A 23 -2.74 12.61 7.13
CA GLU A 23 -3.21 13.72 7.96
C GLU A 23 -4.34 14.53 7.30
N SER A 24 -4.43 14.48 5.97
CA SER A 24 -5.42 15.22 5.18
C SER A 24 -6.70 14.41 4.91
N LEU A 25 -6.64 13.08 5.13
CA LEU A 25 -7.74 12.16 4.90
C LEU A 25 -8.90 12.44 5.86
N ARG A 26 -10.08 12.70 5.29
CA ARG A 26 -11.31 13.01 6.04
C ARG A 26 -12.54 12.54 5.28
N TYR A 27 -13.65 12.38 6.00
CA TYR A 27 -14.92 11.98 5.42
C TYR A 27 -15.37 12.95 4.32
N GLY A 28 -15.99 12.41 3.27
CA GLY A 28 -16.52 13.17 2.13
C GLY A 28 -15.54 13.33 0.97
N LEU A 29 -14.24 13.01 1.14
CA LEU A 29 -13.31 12.98 0.02
C LEU A 29 -13.62 11.81 -0.93
N ARG A 30 -13.68 12.13 -2.23
CA ARG A 30 -13.78 11.13 -3.29
C ARG A 30 -12.37 10.82 -3.78
N VAL A 31 -11.91 9.60 -3.51
CA VAL A 31 -10.53 9.19 -3.80
C VAL A 31 -10.49 7.95 -4.68
N ALA A 32 -9.41 7.81 -5.45
CA ALA A 32 -8.98 6.55 -6.02
C ALA A 32 -7.85 5.95 -5.16
N VAL A 33 -7.81 4.62 -5.07
CA VAL A 33 -6.73 3.87 -4.40
C VAL A 33 -5.81 3.29 -5.46
N LEU A 34 -4.53 3.62 -5.39
CA LEU A 34 -3.50 3.14 -6.30
C LEU A 34 -2.62 2.13 -5.57
N GLY A 35 -2.48 0.94 -6.15
CA GLY A 35 -1.47 -0.05 -5.75
C GLY A 35 -0.31 -0.02 -6.73
N LEU A 36 0.91 0.16 -6.23
CA LEU A 36 2.13 0.12 -7.04
C LEU A 36 3.03 -1.01 -6.53
N PRO A 37 3.59 -1.84 -7.43
CA PRO A 37 4.41 -2.97 -7.05
C PRO A 37 5.66 -2.51 -6.31
N ALA A 38 6.01 -3.22 -5.23
CA ALA A 38 7.24 -2.96 -4.50
C ALA A 38 8.49 -3.14 -5.40
N PRO A 39 9.60 -2.47 -5.11
CA PRO A 39 10.90 -2.81 -5.69
C PRO A 39 11.29 -4.26 -5.38
N ASP A 40 11.99 -4.92 -6.29
CA ASP A 40 12.34 -6.35 -6.16
C ASP A 40 13.17 -6.65 -4.92
N GLN A 41 13.97 -5.68 -4.45
CA GLN A 41 14.75 -5.79 -3.22
C GLN A 41 13.87 -6.02 -1.98
N LEU A 42 12.65 -5.47 -1.97
CA LEU A 42 11.68 -5.61 -0.87
C LEU A 42 10.83 -6.88 -0.96
N LYS A 43 10.80 -7.53 -2.12
CA LYS A 43 10.09 -8.81 -2.34
C LYS A 43 10.91 -10.03 -1.89
N ARG A 44 12.19 -9.85 -1.58
CA ARG A 44 13.09 -10.92 -1.11
C ARG A 44 12.63 -11.43 0.25
N ARG A 45 12.88 -12.72 0.52
CA ARG A 45 12.43 -13.38 1.75
C ARG A 45 12.93 -12.68 3.02
N GLU A 46 14.20 -12.25 3.08
CA GLU A 46 14.70 -11.52 4.24
C GLU A 46 14.05 -10.15 4.43
N ALA A 47 13.68 -9.47 3.33
CA ALA A 47 13.00 -8.19 3.40
C ALA A 47 11.56 -8.37 3.86
N LEU A 48 10.83 -9.35 3.31
CA LEU A 48 9.45 -9.67 3.71
C LEU A 48 9.32 -10.09 5.18
N ALA A 49 10.39 -10.59 5.81
CA ALA A 49 10.39 -10.85 7.25
C ALA A 49 10.30 -9.55 8.09
N VAL A 50 10.70 -8.40 7.52
CA VAL A 50 10.73 -7.09 8.18
C VAL A 50 9.62 -6.17 7.67
N VAL A 51 9.39 -6.14 6.37
CA VAL A 51 8.43 -5.24 5.71
C VAL A 51 7.20 -5.98 5.19
N GLY A 52 7.09 -7.30 5.37
CA GLY A 52 5.92 -8.06 4.91
C GLY A 52 4.72 -7.94 5.86
N PRO A 53 3.55 -8.46 5.45
CA PRO A 53 2.29 -8.30 6.18
C PRO A 53 2.34 -8.79 7.63
N ALA A 54 3.09 -9.88 7.89
CA ALA A 54 3.23 -10.45 9.22
C ALA A 54 3.91 -9.50 10.21
N ALA A 55 4.84 -8.64 9.76
CA ALA A 55 5.48 -7.64 10.61
C ALA A 55 4.50 -6.56 11.12
N PHE A 56 3.37 -6.40 10.43
CA PHE A 56 2.26 -5.50 10.79
C PHE A 56 1.11 -6.24 11.50
N GLY A 57 1.30 -7.51 11.89
CA GLY A 57 0.27 -8.32 12.54
C GLY A 57 -0.86 -8.77 11.61
N LEU A 58 -0.69 -8.67 10.29
CA LEU A 58 -1.68 -9.09 9.32
C LEU A 58 -1.58 -10.61 9.07
N GLN A 59 -2.72 -11.31 9.16
CA GLN A 59 -2.83 -12.72 8.79
C GLN A 59 -2.96 -12.88 7.26
N ALA A 60 -1.96 -12.41 6.52
CA ALA A 60 -1.93 -12.43 5.06
C ALA A 60 -0.56 -12.85 4.52
N THR A 61 -0.54 -13.55 3.40
CA THR A 61 0.67 -13.87 2.65
C THR A 61 0.86 -12.83 1.55
N TYR A 62 2.06 -12.23 1.49
CA TYR A 62 2.38 -11.27 0.43
C TYR A 62 2.31 -11.95 -0.95
N THR A 63 1.56 -11.35 -1.86
CA THR A 63 1.48 -11.74 -3.28
C THR A 63 1.77 -10.47 -4.09
N PRO A 64 2.84 -10.43 -4.91
CA PRO A 64 3.15 -9.26 -5.72
C PRO A 64 1.99 -8.86 -6.64
N LEU A 65 1.75 -7.55 -6.75
CA LEU A 65 0.86 -6.94 -7.75
C LEU A 65 1.29 -7.23 -9.20
#